data_AF-A0A7K5KCG1-F1
#
_entry.id   AF-A0A7K5KCG1-F1
#
_cell.length_a   1.000
_cell.length_b   1.000
_cell.length_c   1.000
_cell.angle_alpha   90.00
_cell.angle_beta   90.00
_cell.angle_gamma   90.00
#
_symmetry.space_group_name_H-M   'P 1'
#
loop_
_entity.id
_entity.type
_entity.pdbx_description
1 polymer ?
#
loop_
_entity_poly.entity_id
_entity_poly.type
_entity_poly.pdbx_seq_one_letter_code
_entity_poly.pdbx_strand_id
1 'polypeptide(L)'
;MAYSVTLNGPGPWGFRLQGGKDFNMPLTISRITPGSKAAQSQMNQGDLVVAIDGVNTDSMTHLEAQNKIKSATHNLSLTLQK
;
A
#
# COMPACT_ATOMS: atom_id res chain seq x y z
N MET A 1 -15.34 -4.25 1.74
CA MET A 1 -14.83 -5.51 2.33
C MET A 1 -13.31 -5.43 2.34
N ALA A 2 -12.66 -5.78 3.45
CA ALA A 2 -11.20 -5.78 3.54
C ALA A 2 -10.61 -7.08 2.98
N TYR A 3 -9.47 -6.99 2.31
CA TYR A 3 -8.72 -8.12 1.76
C TYR A 3 -7.22 -7.85 1.85
N SER A 4 -6.42 -8.91 1.94
CA SER A 4 -4.96 -8.78 2.09
C SER A 4 -4.26 -9.22 0.81
N VAL A 5 -3.21 -8.49 0.45
CA VAL A 5 -2.37 -8.75 -0.72
C VAL A 5 -0.93 -8.87 -0.25
N THR A 6 -0.24 -9.92 -0.69
CA THR A 6 1.20 -10.06 -0.48
C THR A 6 1.92 -9.91 -1.81
N LEU A 7 2.80 -8.92 -1.91
CA LEU A 7 3.67 -8.72 -3.06
C LEU A 7 5.02 -9.38 -2.76
N ASN A 8 5.38 -10.40 -3.53
CA ASN A 8 6.67 -11.07 -3.40
C ASN A 8 7.78 -10.16 -3.94
N GLY A 9 8.79 -9.87 -3.14
CA GLY A 9 9.85 -8.92 -3.48
C GLY A 9 11.00 -9.52 -4.28
N PRO A 10 12.13 -8.79 -4.38
CA PRO A 10 12.32 -7.43 -3.86
C PRO A 10 11.51 -6.38 -4.65
N GLY A 11 11.46 -5.14 -4.14
CA GLY A 11 10.88 -4.01 -4.87
C GLY A 11 11.61 -3.73 -6.21
N PRO A 12 11.07 -2.86 -7.08
CA PRO A 12 9.92 -1.97 -6.88
C PRO A 12 8.57 -2.68 -6.98
N TRP A 13 7.63 -2.26 -6.12
CA TRP A 13 6.29 -2.86 -6.01
C TRP A 13 5.34 -2.44 -7.13
N GLY A 14 5.53 -1.22 -7.65
CA GLY A 14 4.80 -0.70 -8.81
C GLY A 14 3.43 -0.10 -8.49
N PHE A 15 3.27 0.53 -7.32
CA PHE A 15 2.11 1.35 -7.02
C PHE A 15 2.53 2.67 -6.37
N ARG A 16 1.59 3.62 -6.31
CA ARG A 16 1.74 4.90 -5.60
C ARG A 16 0.66 5.03 -4.54
N LEU A 17 1.02 5.68 -3.44
CA LEU A 17 0.11 6.06 -2.37
C LEU A 17 -0.36 7.51 -2.54
N GLN A 18 -1.48 7.83 -1.91
CA GLN A 18 -2.00 9.17 -1.68
C GLN A 18 -2.66 9.23 -0.31
N GLY A 19 -2.74 10.44 0.25
CA GLY A 19 -3.31 10.66 1.59
C GLY A 19 -2.31 10.33 2.71
N GLY A 20 -2.80 10.23 3.93
CA GLY A 20 -1.98 10.15 5.14
C GLY A 20 -2.57 10.99 6.26
N LYS A 21 -2.23 10.64 7.50
CA LYS A 21 -2.71 11.32 8.71
C LYS A 21 -2.36 12.81 8.73
N ASP A 22 -1.21 13.17 8.16
CA ASP A 22 -0.70 14.53 7.96
C ASP A 22 -1.54 15.37 6.98
N PHE A 23 -2.21 14.71 6.04
CA PHE A 23 -3.13 15.36 5.08
C PHE A 23 -4.60 15.29 5.52
N ASN A 24 -4.89 14.72 6.69
CA ASN A 24 -6.26 14.36 7.11
C ASN A 24 -7.05 13.61 6.04
N MET A 25 -6.36 12.78 5.25
CA MET A 25 -6.94 11.94 4.21
C MET A 25 -6.58 10.47 4.46
N PRO A 26 -7.46 9.51 4.17
CA PRO A 26 -7.11 8.10 4.25
C PRO A 26 -5.99 7.76 3.27
N LEU A 27 -5.16 6.78 3.63
CA LEU A 27 -4.15 6.25 2.72
C LEU A 27 -4.82 5.42 1.63
N THR A 28 -4.64 5.79 0.36
CA THR A 28 -5.24 5.10 -0.79
C THR A 28 -4.22 4.83 -1.89
N ILE A 29 -4.51 3.84 -2.74
CA ILE A 29 -3.72 3.53 -3.92
C ILE A 29 -4.07 4.54 -5.03
N SER A 30 -3.16 5.47 -5.31
CA SER A 30 -3.39 6.54 -6.29
C SER A 30 -3.12 6.11 -7.72
N ARG A 31 -2.18 5.17 -7.92
CA ARG A 31 -1.84 4.65 -9.24
C ARG A 31 -1.20 3.27 -9.10
N ILE A 32 -1.49 2.40 -10.07
CA ILE A 32 -0.79 1.13 -10.25
C ILE A 32 -0.05 1.18 -11.59
N THR A 33 1.22 0.80 -11.59
CA THR A 33 2.04 0.75 -12.80
C THR A 33 1.67 -0.50 -13.60
N PRO A 34 1.28 -0.39 -14.88
CA PRO A 34 0.98 -1.55 -15.72
C PRO A 34 2.16 -2.52 -15.81
N GLY A 35 1.89 -3.82 -15.77
CA GLY A 35 2.91 -4.87 -15.82
C GLY A 35 3.72 -5.07 -14.52
N SER A 36 3.44 -4.30 -13.48
CA SER A 36 4.10 -4.45 -12.18
C SER A 36 3.51 -5.56 -11.31
N LYS A 37 4.19 -5.86 -10.20
CA LYS A 37 3.72 -6.82 -9.18
C LYS A 37 2.37 -6.40 -8.59
N ALA A 38 2.19 -5.10 -8.31
CA ALA A 38 0.91 -4.57 -7.87
C ALA A 38 -0.20 -4.78 -8.93
N ALA A 39 0.10 -4.63 -10.22
CA ALA A 39 -0.88 -4.86 -11.29
C ALA A 39 -1.26 -6.34 -11.47
N GLN A 40 -0.36 -7.26 -11.12
CA GLN A 40 -0.62 -8.71 -11.14
C GLN A 40 -1.34 -9.20 -9.88
N SER A 41 -1.48 -8.33 -8.89
CA SER A 41 -2.17 -8.63 -7.64
C SER A 41 -3.65 -8.23 -7.70
N GLN A 42 -4.39 -8.44 -6.61
CA GLN A 42 -5.81 -8.03 -6.54
C GLN A 42 -6.01 -6.53 -6.27
N MET A 43 -4.93 -5.77 -6.11
CA MET A 43 -4.94 -4.32 -5.85
C MET A 43 -5.56 -3.53 -6.99
N ASN A 44 -6.34 -2.50 -6.66
CA ASN A 44 -6.91 -1.56 -7.61
C ASN A 44 -6.62 -0.11 -7.20
N GLN A 45 -6.68 0.80 -8.19
CA GLN A 45 -6.64 2.23 -7.93
C GLN A 45 -7.90 2.64 -7.14
N GLY A 46 -7.71 3.46 -6.11
CA GLY A 46 -8.79 3.91 -5.21
C GLY A 46 -8.91 3.07 -3.94
N ASP A 47 -8.31 1.88 -3.89
CA ASP A 47 -8.37 1.03 -2.70
C ASP A 47 -7.73 1.72 -1.49
N LEU A 48 -8.38 1.59 -0.33
CA LEU A 48 -7.94 2.15 0.92
C LEU A 48 -6.97 1.20 1.61
N VAL A 49 -5.77 1.68 1.92
CA VAL A 49 -4.76 0.94 2.66
C VAL A 49 -5.09 1.04 4.14
N VAL A 50 -5.47 -0.07 4.73
CA VAL A 50 -5.85 -0.21 6.15
C VAL A 50 -4.65 -0.64 7.00
N ALA A 51 -3.75 -1.45 6.45
CA ALA A 51 -2.52 -1.85 7.15
C ALA A 51 -1.38 -2.14 6.18
N ILE A 52 -0.15 -1.88 6.63
CA ILE A 52 1.11 -2.19 5.93
C ILE A 52 1.94 -3.10 6.84
N ASP A 53 2.29 -4.28 6.36
CA ASP A 53 2.98 -5.34 7.10
C ASP A 53 2.34 -5.63 8.48
N GLY A 54 1.00 -5.66 8.50
CA GLY A 54 0.21 -5.91 9.71
C GLY A 54 0.05 -4.70 10.64
N VAL A 55 0.62 -3.54 10.31
CA VAL A 55 0.49 -2.31 11.12
C VAL A 55 -0.56 -1.39 10.52
N ASN A 56 -1.55 -1.00 11.32
CA ASN A 56 -2.64 -0.12 10.90
C ASN A 56 -2.12 1.27 10.47
N THR A 57 -2.65 1.79 9.37
CA THR A 57 -2.30 3.06 8.73
C THR A 57 -3.12 4.27 9.17
N ASP A 58 -4.16 4.13 9.99
CA ASP A 58 -5.03 5.23 10.44
C ASP A 58 -4.27 6.39 11.10
N SER A 59 -3.22 6.08 11.85
CA SER A 59 -2.34 7.06 12.49
C SER A 59 -1.04 7.31 11.73
N MET A 60 -0.83 6.67 10.58
CA MET A 60 0.40 6.83 9.80
C MET A 60 0.34 8.06 8.91
N THR A 61 1.41 8.86 8.95
CA THR A 61 1.66 9.92 7.98
C THR A 61 1.98 9.33 6.60
N HIS A 62 1.84 10.16 5.57
CA HIS A 62 2.21 9.78 4.20
C HIS A 62 3.66 9.28 4.11
N LEU A 63 4.58 9.96 4.80
CA LEU A 63 6.00 9.60 4.82
C LEU A 63 6.26 8.27 5.54
N GLU A 64 5.61 8.04 6.70
CA GLU A 64 5.75 6.78 7.43
C GLU A 64 5.27 5.59 6.61
N ALA A 65 4.12 5.72 5.94
CA ALA A 65 3.59 4.67 5.07
C ALA A 65 4.57 4.35 3.93
N GLN A 66 5.14 5.38 3.28
CA GLN A 66 6.17 5.18 2.26
C GLN A 66 7.42 4.48 2.81
N ASN A 67 7.91 4.90 3.97
CA ASN A 67 9.09 4.31 4.59
C ASN A 67 8.86 2.85 4.96
N LYS A 68 7.67 2.51 5.47
CA LYS A 68 7.25 1.14 5.77
C LYS A 68 7.32 0.26 4.51
N ILE A 69 6.71 0.72 3.42
CA ILE A 69 6.72 0.01 2.13
C ILE A 69 8.13 -0.15 1.56
N LYS A 70 8.99 0.86 1.71
CA LYS A 70 10.39 0.79 1.28
C LYS A 70 11.25 -0.12 2.17
N SER A 71 10.89 -0.25 3.45
CA SER A 71 11.60 -1.12 4.40
C SER A 71 11.31 -2.60 4.19
N ALA A 72 10.21 -2.94 3.51
CA ALA A 72 9.93 -4.31 3.11
C ALA A 72 11.01 -4.80 2.13
N THR A 73 11.83 -5.75 2.55
CA THR A 73 12.95 -6.29 1.76
C THR A 73 12.58 -7.56 1.00
N HIS A 74 11.80 -8.44 1.64
CA HIS A 74 11.46 -9.75 1.10
C HIS A 74 10.09 -9.75 0.47
N ASN A 75 9.04 -9.53 1.26
CA ASN A 75 7.66 -9.45 0.80
C ASN A 75 7.01 -8.23 1.44
N LEU A 76 6.06 -7.62 0.73
CA LEU A 76 5.25 -6.54 1.25
C LEU A 76 3.81 -7.05 1.42
N SER A 77 3.31 -7.05 2.65
CA SER A 77 1.91 -7.37 2.95
C SER A 77 1.10 -6.09 3.11
N LEU A 78 0.00 -5.97 2.37
CA LEU A 78 -0.92 -4.84 2.44
C LEU A 78 -2.32 -5.37 2.76
N THR A 79 -2.99 -4.74 3.71
CA THR A 79 -4.43 -4.93 3.91
C THR A 79 -5.16 -3.75 3.31
N LEU A 80 -6.05 -4.05 2.36
CA LEU A 80 -6.74 -3.09 1.53
C LEU A 80 -8.24 -3.23 1.71
N GLN A 81 -8.97 -2.16 1.46
CA GLN A 81 -10.42 -2.14 1.45
C GLN A 81 -10.92 -1.47 0.18
N LYS A 82 -11.83 -2.16 -0.51
CA LYS A 82 -12.64 -1.58 -1.59
C LYS A 82 -13.72 -0.66 -1.01
#